data_AF-A0A0C3G3I1-F1
#
_entry.id   AF-A0A0C3G3I1-F1
#
_cell.length_a   1.000
_cell.length_b   1.000
_cell.length_c   1.000
_cell.angle_alpha   90.00
_cell.angle_beta   90.00
_cell.angle_gamma   90.00
#
_symmetry.space_group_name_H-M   'P 1'
#
loop_
_entity.id
_entity.type
_entity.pdbx_description
1 polymer ?
#
loop_
_entity_poly.entity_id
_entity_poly.type
_entity_poly.pdbx_seq_one_letter_code
_entity_poly.pdbx_strand_id
1 'polypeptide(L)' 'MSTDTQKISSSDHPIKSVTVFKSSKAEVNRTFPVNLKTGQNKIQITELSSNIDTESIRVSGLGQAPRRKLYDD' A
#
# COMPACT_ATOMS: atom_id res chain seq x y z
N MET A 1 -15.67 -6.05 -17.56
CA MET A 1 -14.28 -5.54 -17.64
C MET A 1 -13.39 -6.50 -16.85
N SER A 2 -12.25 -6.93 -17.39
CA SER A 2 -11.31 -7.78 -16.66
C SER A 2 -10.52 -6.95 -15.66
N THR A 3 -10.47 -7.39 -14.39
CA THR A 3 -9.66 -6.75 -13.35
C THR A 3 -8.27 -7.36 -13.32
N ASP A 4 -7.24 -6.54 -13.51
CA ASP A 4 -5.85 -6.99 -13.33
C ASP A 4 -5.55 -7.09 -11.83
N THR A 5 -5.10 -8.25 -11.36
CA THR A 5 -4.80 -8.46 -9.93
C THR A 5 -3.31 -8.68 -9.73
N GLN A 6 -2.69 -7.86 -8.88
CA GLN A 6 -1.27 -7.96 -8.52
C GLN A 6 -1.16 -8.22 -7.02
N LYS A 7 -0.48 -9.31 -6.66
CA LYS A 7 -0.13 -9.65 -5.28
C LYS A 7 1.32 -9.27 -5.03
N ILE A 8 1.55 -8.55 -3.95
CA ILE A 8 2.86 -8.02 -3.58
C ILE A 8 3.13 -8.45 -2.15
N SER A 9 4.18 -9.24 -1.94
CA SER A 9 4.61 -9.49 -0.57
C SER A 9 5.33 -8.26 -0.04
N SER A 10 4.96 -7.82 1.16
CA SER A 10 5.64 -6.71 1.78
C SER A 10 7.11 -7.08 1.99
N SER A 11 7.39 -8.27 2.53
CA SER A 11 8.73 -8.77 2.91
C SER A 11 9.78 -8.67 1.80
N ASP A 12 9.38 -8.78 0.53
CA ASP A 12 10.25 -8.65 -0.64
C ASP A 12 10.76 -7.21 -0.89
N HIS A 13 10.16 -6.22 -0.24
CA HIS A 13 10.42 -4.80 -0.46
C HIS A 13 11.05 -4.18 0.80
N PRO A 14 12.20 -3.50 0.72
CA PRO A 14 12.85 -2.92 1.89
C PRO A 14 12.04 -1.76 2.50
N ILE A 15 12.19 -1.56 3.80
CA ILE A 15 11.69 -0.34 4.46
C ILE A 15 12.48 0.86 3.91
N LYS A 16 11.76 1.88 3.45
CA LYS A 16 12.34 3.13 2.94
C LYS A 16 12.76 4.05 4.08
N SER A 17 11.89 4.20 5.09
CA SER A 17 12.20 4.98 6.29
C SER A 17 11.33 4.55 7.47
N VAL A 18 11.79 4.88 8.67
CA VAL A 18 11.05 4.70 9.93
C VAL A 18 11.10 6.02 10.69
N THR A 19 9.94 6.48 11.17
CA THR A 19 9.81 7.62 12.07
C THR A 19 9.29 7.12 13.41
N VAL A 20 10.06 7.29 14.47
CA VAL A 20 9.65 6.90 15.83
C VAL A 20 9.05 8.10 16.56
N PHE A 21 7.84 7.94 17.07
CA PHE A 21 7.14 8.97 17.85
C PHE A 21 7.31 8.75 19.35
N LYS A 22 7.22 9.83 20.13
CA LYS A 22 7.26 9.79 21.60
C LYS A 22 6.11 8.97 22.23
N SER A 23 5.07 8.68 21.46
CA SER A 23 3.92 7.85 21.85
C SER A 23 4.18 6.34 21.80
N SER A 24 5.45 5.92 21.71
CA SER A 24 5.84 4.51 21.52
C SER A 24 5.28 3.87 20.24
N LYS A 25 4.86 4.69 19.28
CA LYS A 25 4.47 4.26 17.93
C LYS A 25 5.58 4.57 16.93
N ALA A 26 5.66 3.79 15.86
CA ALA A 26 6.54 4.07 14.74
C ALA A 26 5.74 4.06 13.43
N GLU A 27 6.00 5.03 12.56
CA GLU A 27 5.53 5.00 11.18
C GLU A 27 6.61 4.35 10.32
N VAL A 28 6.20 3.35 9.54
CA VAL A 28 7.07 2.62 8.61
C VAL A 28 6.64 2.97 7.19
N ASN A 29 7.55 3.56 6.42
CA ASN A 29 7.32 3.88 5.02
C ASN A 29 7.96 2.83 4.12
N ARG A 30 7.17 2.28 3.19
CA ARG A 30 7.61 1.33 2.15
C ARG A 30 7.04 1.76 0.80
N THR A 31 7.80 1.53 -0.26
CA THR A 31 7.35 1.83 -1.64
C THR A 31 7.31 0.55 -2.44
N PHE A 32 6.19 0.32 -3.11
CA PHE A 32 5.97 -0.85 -3.95
C PHE A 32 5.93 -0.39 -5.42
N PRO A 33 6.83 -0.90 -6.29
CA PRO A 33 6.67 -0.72 -7.73
C PRO A 33 5.44 -1.50 -8.19
N VAL A 34 4.53 -0.84 -8.89
CA VAL A 34 3.29 -1.43 -9.41
C VAL A 34 3.14 -1.06 -10.88
N ASN A 35 2.92 -2.06 -11.73
CA ASN A 35 2.71 -1.86 -13.16
C ASN A 35 1.22 -1.84 -13.47
N LEU A 36 0.60 -0.67 -13.44
CA LEU A 36 -0.84 -0.52 -13.68
C LEU A 36 -1.17 -0.74 -15.16
N LYS A 37 -2.25 -1.49 -15.43
CA LYS A 37 -2.83 -1.66 -16.77
C LYS A 37 -4.03 -0.72 -16.96
N THR A 38 -4.37 -0.44 -18.22
CA THR A 38 -5.62 0.27 -18.54
C THR A 38 -6.81 -0.47 -17.97
N GLY A 39 -7.71 0.26 -17.29
CA GLY A 39 -8.89 -0.31 -16.65
C GLY A 39 -8.73 -0.48 -15.14
N GLN A 40 -9.45 -1.44 -14.57
CA GLN A 40 -9.46 -1.69 -13.13
C GLN A 40 -8.28 -2.58 -12.72
N ASN A 41 -7.55 -2.13 -11.70
CA ASN A 41 -6.45 -2.87 -11.09
C ASN A 41 -6.79 -3.14 -9.62
N LYS A 42 -6.52 -4.35 -9.16
CA LYS A 42 -6.62 -4.76 -7.76
C LYS A 42 -5.21 -5.06 -7.25
N ILE A 43 -4.76 -4.27 -6.28
CA ILE A 43 -3.45 -4.46 -5.65
C ILE A 43 -3.66 -5.06 -4.27
N GLN A 44 -3.02 -6.19 -3.99
CA GLN A 44 -3.07 -6.86 -2.70
C GLN A 44 -1.67 -6.93 -2.11
N ILE A 45 -1.45 -6.18 -1.03
CA ILE A 45 -0.20 -6.21 -0.27
C ILE A 45 -0.35 -7.22 0.86
N THR A 46 0.52 -8.22 0.91
CA THR A 46 0.49 -9.31 1.91
C THR A 46 1.70 -9.25 2.83
N GLU A 47 1.71 -10.07 3.89
CA GLU A 47 2.83 -10.17 4.83
C GLU A 47 3.23 -8.84 5.49
N LEU A 48 2.24 -8.00 5.79
CA LEU A 48 2.44 -6.86 6.68
C LEU A 48 2.75 -7.35 8.10
N SER A 49 3.47 -6.54 8.88
CA SER A 49 3.77 -6.84 10.29
C SER A 49 2.48 -7.10 11.08
N SER A 50 2.48 -8.11 11.94
CA SER A 50 1.36 -8.40 12.85
C SER A 50 1.15 -7.30 13.90
N ASN A 51 2.12 -6.40 14.08
CA ASN A 51 2.03 -5.25 14.99
C ASN A 51 1.48 -3.97 14.30
N ILE A 52 0.98 -4.07 13.06
CA ILE A 52 0.44 -2.92 12.36
C ILE A 52 -0.87 -2.45 13.02
N ASP A 53 -0.99 -1.13 13.20
CA ASP A 53 -2.24 -0.49 13.59
C ASP A 53 -3.09 -0.32 12.31
N THR A 54 -4.10 -1.18 12.14
CA THR A 54 -4.90 -1.27 10.90
C THR A 54 -5.71 -0.02 10.61
N GLU A 55 -6.02 0.77 11.63
CA GLU A 55 -6.73 2.06 11.49
C GLU A 55 -5.81 3.19 11.02
N SER A 56 -4.49 2.98 11.08
CA SER A 56 -3.48 3.98 10.73
C SER A 56 -2.90 3.85 9.33
N ILE A 57 -3.33 2.85 8.55
CA ILE A 57 -2.77 2.56 7.22
C ILE A 57 -3.09 3.71 6.25
N ARG A 58 -2.04 4.22 5.60
CA ARG A 58 -2.15 5.26 4.57
C ARG A 58 -1.48 4.78 3.29
N VAL A 59 -2.19 4.90 2.17
CA VAL A 59 -1.67 4.57 0.84
C VAL A 59 -1.68 5.83 -0.02
N SER A 60 -0.53 6.16 -0.59
CA SER A 60 -0.39 7.25 -1.55
C SER A 60 0.22 6.73 -2.85
N GLY A 61 -0.41 7.07 -3.97
CA GLY A 61 0.18 6.85 -5.29
C GLY A 61 1.23 7.92 -5.58
N LEU A 62 2.43 7.50 -5.99
CA LEU A 62 3.53 8.39 -6.37
C LEU A 62 3.61 8.63 -7.90
N GLY A 63 2.61 8.20 -8.67
CA GLY A 63 2.56 8.29 -10.13
C GLY A 63 1.31 9.00 -10.66
N GLN A 64 1.21 9.14 -11.99
CA GLN A 64 0.16 9.90 -12.70
C GLN A 64 -1.21 9.21 -12.82
N ALA A 65 -1.44 8.07 -12.14
CA ALA A 65 -2.72 7.38 -12.23
C ALA A 65 -3.84 8.20 -11.54
N PRO A 66 -4.96 8.50 -12.24
CA PRO A 66 -6.04 9.27 -11.65
C PRO A 66 -6.66 8.50 -10.47
N ARG A 67 -6.73 9.16 -9.30
CA ARG A 67 -7.39 8.59 -8.11
C ARG A 67 -8.89 8.46 -8.37
N ARG A 68 -9.41 7.23 -8.52
CA ARG A 68 -10.83 6.94 -8.27
C ARG A 68 -10.94 6.30 -6.89
N LYS A 69 -11.53 7.03 -5.93
CA LYS A 69 -12.01 6.43 -4.69
C LYS A 69 -13.21 5.55 -5.06
N LEU A 70 -13.10 4.25 -4.84
CA LEU A 70 -14.27 3.38 -4.80
C LEU A 70 -14.99 3.73 -3.47
N TYR A 71 -16.20 4.25 -3.58
CA TYR A 71 -17.14 4.21 -2.47
C TYR A 71 -17.77 2.81 -2.51
N ASP A 72 -17.93 2.17 -1.36
CA ASP A 72 -18.71 0.95 -1.23
C ASP A 72 -20.21 1.31 -1.36
N ASP A 73 -20.95 0.54 -2.17
CA ASP A 73 -22.43 0.55 -2.24
C ASP A 73 -23.01 -0.42 -1.20
#